data_AF-A0A930BRX6-F1
#
_entry.id   AF-A0A930BRX6-F1
#
_cell.length_a   1.000
_cell.length_b   1.000
_cell.length_c   1.000
_cell.angle_alpha   90.00
_cell.angle_beta   90.00
_cell.angle_gamma   90.00
#
_symmetry.space_group_name_H-M   'P 1'
#
loop_
_entity.id
_entity.type
_entity.pdbx_description
1 polymer ?
#
loop_
_entity_poly.entity_id
_entity_poly.type
_entity_poly.pdbx_seq_one_letter_code
_entity_poly.pdbx_strand_id
1 'polypeptide(L)'
;MTRRLLLALLLALTALTAIAETAVDLHVFWSLRCPHCLKALPELRQMAAEHPWLHLHDYEITQSPANLQRFQDMALAHGETAQAVPTLFYCGHMEVGWPDAAVQQAELLARLEACRQGTAAIPPTVETTLNLPLLGEIRLADLSLPVLTILLAGLDAFNPCAFFVLLFLLSLLTHQHQRSRMLLIGGIFVLCSGVLYFAFMAAWLNVFLVVGNLAWITAAAGALALLIGALNLKDYFAFPHGPSLSISAERQADLFQRGRRLVQSGHLPTMLATTLLLAGVANFYELLCTAGFPMVFTRLLTLREQDVAQHYAYLLLYNLIYILPLLLIVLAFVRTLGSRKLSEREGRLLKLLSGLMMFGLGLLLVIAPEQLDNPRQALLLPLAAVALTALIARWTRP
;
A
#
# COMPACT_ATOMS: atom_id res chain seq x y z
N MET A 1 -22.40 -8.25 74.32
CA MET A 1 -21.76 -7.32 73.36
C MET A 1 -20.71 -7.97 72.47
N THR A 2 -19.89 -8.88 73.00
CA THR A 2 -18.78 -9.55 72.30
C THR A 2 -19.18 -10.38 71.07
N ARG A 3 -20.31 -11.10 71.11
CA ARG A 3 -20.76 -11.97 69.99
C ARG A 3 -21.23 -11.20 68.74
N ARG A 4 -21.78 -9.99 68.92
CA ARG A 4 -22.20 -9.11 67.82
C ARG A 4 -21.02 -8.39 67.18
N LEU A 5 -20.01 -8.04 67.98
CA LEU A 5 -18.75 -7.48 67.47
C LEU A 5 -17.97 -8.51 66.65
N LEU A 6 -17.90 -9.77 67.11
CA LEU A 6 -17.27 -10.86 66.37
C LEU A 6 -17.98 -11.17 65.06
N LEU A 7 -19.32 -11.17 65.03
CA LEU A 7 -20.08 -11.34 63.79
C LEU A 7 -19.86 -10.17 62.82
N ALA A 8 -19.83 -8.93 63.32
CA ALA A 8 -19.58 -7.76 62.50
C ALA A 8 -18.14 -7.74 61.95
N LEU A 9 -17.16 -8.19 62.73
CA LEU A 9 -15.77 -8.30 62.29
C LEU A 9 -15.59 -9.43 61.26
N LEU A 10 -16.27 -10.57 61.43
CA LEU A 10 -16.28 -11.65 60.45
C LEU A 10 -16.99 -11.25 59.15
N LEU A 11 -18.12 -10.54 59.23
CA LEU A 11 -18.83 -9.99 58.07
C LEU A 11 -17.99 -8.94 57.34
N ALA A 12 -17.26 -8.08 58.07
CA ALA A 12 -16.33 -7.11 57.50
C ALA A 12 -15.10 -7.79 56.88
N LEU A 13 -14.58 -8.88 57.47
CA LEU A 13 -13.49 -9.66 56.87
C LEU A 13 -13.94 -10.41 55.61
N THR A 14 -15.16 -10.96 55.57
CA THR A 14 -15.71 -11.60 54.36
C THR A 14 -16.03 -10.59 53.26
N ALA A 15 -16.35 -9.34 53.62
CA ALA A 15 -16.59 -8.26 52.66
C ALA A 15 -15.29 -7.73 52.03
N LEU A 16 -14.14 -7.82 52.73
CA LEU A 16 -12.85 -7.43 52.17
C LEU A 16 -12.25 -8.46 51.19
N THR A 17 -12.71 -9.71 51.22
CA THR A 17 -12.19 -10.80 50.36
C THR A 17 -12.97 -11.01 49.07
N ALA A 18 -14.01 -10.21 48.79
CA ALA A 18 -14.77 -10.27 47.55
C ALA A 18 -14.36 -9.16 46.58
N ILE A 19 -13.05 -8.98 46.36
CA ILE A 19 -12.60 -8.44 45.08
C ILE A 19 -12.70 -9.61 44.13
N ALA A 20 -13.82 -9.72 43.43
CA ALA A 20 -13.94 -10.66 42.32
C ALA A 20 -12.79 -10.34 41.35
N GLU A 21 -11.84 -11.25 41.19
CA GLU A 21 -10.95 -11.21 40.02
C GLU A 21 -11.85 -11.38 38.81
N THR A 22 -12.21 -10.27 38.18
CA THR A 22 -12.94 -10.24 36.93
C THR A 22 -12.05 -10.93 35.88
N ALA A 23 -12.39 -12.18 35.57
CA ALA A 23 -11.72 -12.90 34.51
C ALA A 23 -12.14 -12.32 33.15
N VAL A 24 -11.22 -12.29 32.20
CA VAL A 24 -11.46 -11.82 30.83
C VAL A 24 -11.30 -12.98 29.87
N ASP A 25 -12.35 -13.32 29.13
CA ASP A 25 -12.29 -14.29 28.05
C ASP A 25 -11.76 -13.64 26.76
N LEU A 26 -10.69 -14.20 26.22
CA LEU A 26 -10.10 -13.84 24.94
C LEU A 26 -10.25 -15.02 23.97
N HIS A 27 -11.14 -14.88 23.00
CA HIS A 27 -11.33 -15.89 21.96
C HIS A 27 -10.49 -15.55 20.74
N VAL A 28 -9.69 -16.49 20.24
CA VAL A 28 -8.89 -16.31 19.02
C VAL A 28 -9.27 -17.34 17.96
N PHE A 29 -9.63 -16.87 16.77
CA PHE A 29 -9.89 -17.71 15.61
C PHE A 29 -8.69 -17.66 14.66
N TRP A 30 -8.17 -18.82 14.27
CA TRP A 30 -6.92 -18.93 13.55
C TRP A 30 -6.89 -20.11 12.56
N SER A 31 -5.97 -20.06 11.58
CA SER A 31 -5.83 -21.09 10.54
C SER A 31 -4.40 -21.65 10.49
N LEU A 32 -4.25 -22.95 10.24
CA LEU A 32 -2.98 -23.61 9.93
C LEU A 32 -2.25 -23.01 8.71
N ARG A 33 -2.97 -22.35 7.81
CA ARG A 33 -2.40 -21.74 6.59
C ARG A 33 -2.07 -20.26 6.77
N CYS A 34 -2.20 -19.71 7.98
CA CYS A 34 -2.03 -18.29 8.27
C CYS A 34 -0.71 -18.06 9.03
N PRO A 35 0.35 -17.52 8.38
CA PRO A 35 1.64 -17.30 9.02
C PRO A 35 1.56 -16.37 10.23
N HIS A 36 0.76 -15.30 10.15
CA HIS A 36 0.55 -14.36 11.25
C HIS A 36 -0.11 -15.05 12.46
N CYS A 37 -1.01 -16.01 12.22
CA CYS A 37 -1.64 -16.79 13.27
C CYS A 37 -0.64 -17.69 13.99
N LEU A 38 0.26 -18.33 13.24
CA LEU A 38 1.29 -19.21 13.79
C LEU A 38 2.32 -18.43 14.64
N LYS A 39 2.49 -17.13 14.36
CA LYS A 39 3.30 -16.22 15.16
C LYS A 39 2.56 -15.67 16.38
N ALA A 40 1.28 -15.32 16.22
CA ALA A 40 0.42 -14.77 17.28
C ALA A 40 0.13 -15.78 18.41
N LEU A 41 -0.15 -17.04 18.04
CA LEU A 41 -0.67 -18.03 18.99
C LEU A 41 0.30 -18.37 20.14
N PRO A 42 1.62 -18.55 19.91
CA PRO A 42 2.58 -18.71 20.99
C PRO A 42 2.63 -17.51 21.95
N GLU A 43 2.60 -16.28 21.41
CA GLU A 43 2.65 -15.04 22.18
C GLU A 43 1.39 -14.85 23.04
N LEU A 44 0.22 -15.12 22.47
CA LEU A 44 -1.06 -15.11 23.18
C LEU A 44 -1.11 -16.15 24.30
N ARG A 45 -0.61 -17.36 24.05
CA ARG A 45 -0.54 -18.43 25.05
C ARG A 45 0.42 -18.06 26.18
N GLN A 46 1.55 -17.42 25.87
CA GLN A 46 2.47 -16.90 26.87
C GLN A 46 1.82 -15.81 27.72
N MET A 47 1.14 -14.84 27.08
CA MET A 47 0.41 -13.78 27.78
C MET A 47 -0.64 -14.35 28.73
N ALA A 48 -1.45 -15.32 28.29
CA ALA A 48 -2.42 -15.98 29.15
C ALA A 48 -1.78 -16.79 30.29
N ALA A 49 -0.57 -17.31 30.10
CA ALA A 49 0.18 -17.99 31.17
C ALA A 49 0.75 -17.01 32.21
N GLU A 50 1.16 -15.81 31.78
CA GLU A 50 1.66 -14.75 32.66
C GLU A 50 0.54 -14.03 33.42
N HIS A 51 -0.70 -14.09 32.91
CA HIS A 51 -1.86 -13.40 33.46
C HIS A 51 -3.01 -14.40 33.76
N PRO A 52 -3.10 -14.92 35.00
CA PRO A 52 -4.10 -15.94 35.38
C PRO A 52 -5.57 -15.51 35.22
N TRP A 53 -5.81 -14.20 35.15
CA TRP A 53 -7.13 -13.61 34.94
C TRP A 53 -7.56 -13.59 33.46
N LEU A 54 -6.66 -13.93 32.53
CA LEU A 54 -6.92 -13.95 31.09
C LEU A 54 -7.16 -15.39 30.62
N HIS A 55 -8.40 -15.71 30.24
CA HIS A 55 -8.76 -17.02 29.71
C HIS A 55 -8.71 -17.01 28.18
N LEU A 56 -7.65 -17.62 27.63
CA LEU A 56 -7.50 -17.78 26.20
C LEU A 56 -8.29 -18.99 25.68
N HIS A 57 -9.15 -18.75 24.70
CA HIS A 57 -9.85 -19.79 23.94
C HIS A 57 -9.39 -19.75 22.48
N ASP A 58 -8.56 -20.71 22.06
CA ASP A 58 -8.09 -20.77 20.68
C ASP A 58 -8.87 -21.76 19.80
N TYR A 59 -9.32 -21.31 18.64
CA TYR A 59 -10.14 -22.06 17.68
C TYR A 59 -9.49 -22.14 16.31
N GLU A 60 -9.00 -23.34 15.95
CA GLU A 60 -8.46 -23.61 14.61
C GLU A 60 -9.61 -23.83 13.62
N ILE A 61 -9.65 -23.10 12.50
CA ILE A 61 -10.78 -23.11 11.54
C ILE A 61 -10.53 -23.90 10.25
N THR A 62 -9.30 -24.33 9.96
CA THR A 62 -8.94 -25.02 8.71
C THR A 62 -9.45 -26.45 8.69
N GLN A 63 -9.37 -27.15 9.83
CA GLN A 63 -9.75 -28.56 9.96
C GLN A 63 -11.05 -28.76 10.74
N SER A 64 -11.60 -27.70 11.33
CA SER A 64 -12.82 -27.76 12.14
C SER A 64 -13.93 -26.88 11.55
N PRO A 65 -14.89 -27.47 10.80
CA PRO A 65 -16.08 -26.76 10.33
C PRO A 65 -16.90 -26.16 11.47
N ALA A 66 -16.92 -26.81 12.64
CA ALA A 66 -17.63 -26.30 13.82
C ALA A 66 -17.01 -24.99 14.36
N ASN A 67 -15.68 -24.86 14.33
CA ASN A 67 -14.99 -23.63 14.71
C ASN A 67 -15.20 -22.52 13.68
N LEU A 68 -15.22 -22.86 12.40
CA LEU A 68 -15.54 -21.90 11.34
C LEU A 68 -16.97 -21.36 11.49
N GLN A 69 -17.93 -22.23 11.79
CA GLN A 69 -19.31 -21.80 12.04
C GLN A 69 -19.40 -20.91 13.28
N ARG A 70 -18.73 -21.28 14.38
CA ARG A 70 -18.64 -20.44 15.58
C ARG A 70 -18.03 -19.07 15.27
N PHE A 71 -17.00 -19.01 14.42
CA PHE A 71 -16.40 -17.75 14.01
C PHE A 71 -17.40 -16.85 13.29
N GLN A 72 -18.17 -17.42 12.36
CA GLN A 72 -19.21 -16.71 11.61
C GLN A 72 -20.32 -16.19 12.55
N ASP A 73 -20.80 -17.03 13.46
CA ASP A 73 -21.85 -16.69 14.41
C ASP A 73 -21.41 -15.58 15.38
N MET A 74 -20.16 -15.67 15.88
CA MET A 74 -19.60 -14.63 16.74
C MET A 74 -19.42 -13.32 15.98
N ALA A 75 -18.85 -13.32 14.78
CA ALA A 75 -18.71 -12.11 13.97
C ALA A 75 -20.07 -11.42 13.71
N LEU A 76 -21.10 -12.22 13.37
CA LEU A 76 -22.47 -11.72 13.16
C LEU A 76 -23.07 -11.10 14.42
N ALA A 77 -22.80 -11.66 15.60
CA ALA A 77 -23.26 -11.09 16.89
C ALA A 77 -22.64 -9.72 17.19
N HIS A 78 -21.47 -9.42 16.60
CA HIS A 78 -20.83 -8.10 16.66
C HIS A 78 -21.23 -7.17 15.50
N GLY A 79 -22.15 -7.58 14.62
CA GLY A 79 -22.53 -6.81 13.43
C GLY A 79 -21.46 -6.81 12.33
N GLU A 80 -20.47 -7.70 12.43
CA GLU A 80 -19.37 -7.84 11.50
C GLU A 80 -19.44 -9.18 10.74
N THR A 81 -18.47 -9.44 9.87
CA THR A 81 -18.37 -10.69 9.11
C THR A 81 -17.01 -11.34 9.31
N ALA A 82 -17.00 -12.67 9.33
CA ALA A 82 -15.80 -13.48 9.53
C ALA A 82 -14.91 -13.47 8.27
N GLN A 83 -14.12 -12.40 8.08
CA GLN A 83 -13.37 -12.17 6.83
C GLN A 83 -11.90 -12.61 6.87
N ALA A 84 -11.24 -12.56 8.04
CA ALA A 84 -9.80 -12.82 8.14
C ALA A 84 -9.40 -13.45 9.48
N VAL A 85 -8.18 -13.98 9.55
CA VAL A 85 -7.57 -14.54 10.75
C VAL A 85 -6.10 -14.06 10.87
N PRO A 86 -5.55 -13.90 12.09
CA PRO A 86 -6.19 -14.17 13.37
C PRO A 86 -7.24 -13.10 13.69
N THR A 87 -8.36 -13.51 14.28
CA THR A 87 -9.36 -12.58 14.81
C THR A 87 -9.51 -12.82 16.30
N LEU A 88 -9.44 -11.75 17.08
CA LEU A 88 -9.57 -11.74 18.52
C LEU A 88 -10.96 -11.22 18.90
N PHE A 89 -11.62 -11.89 19.84
CA PHE A 89 -12.83 -11.39 20.49
C PHE A 89 -12.61 -11.29 21.98
N TYR A 90 -12.87 -10.12 22.54
CA TYR A 90 -12.79 -9.88 23.98
C TYR A 90 -13.71 -8.71 24.34
N CYS A 91 -14.38 -8.78 25.49
CA CYS A 91 -15.05 -7.63 26.08
C CYS A 91 -16.10 -6.93 25.18
N GLY A 92 -16.78 -7.68 24.31
CA GLY A 92 -17.74 -7.10 23.36
C GLY A 92 -17.12 -6.56 22.06
N HIS A 93 -15.80 -6.71 21.88
CA HIS A 93 -15.06 -6.24 20.72
C HIS A 93 -14.60 -7.39 19.83
N MET A 94 -14.53 -7.11 18.52
CA MET A 94 -13.89 -7.92 17.50
C MET A 94 -12.69 -7.15 16.95
N GLU A 95 -11.51 -7.76 16.92
CA GLU A 95 -10.27 -7.17 16.41
C GLU A 95 -9.60 -8.15 15.44
N VAL A 96 -9.25 -7.66 14.24
CA VAL A 96 -8.69 -8.48 13.17
C VAL A 96 -7.20 -8.19 13.01
N GLY A 97 -6.39 -9.24 13.04
CA GLY A 97 -4.95 -9.21 12.86
C GLY A 97 -4.17 -9.43 14.15
N TRP A 98 -2.85 -9.47 14.02
CA TRP A 98 -1.93 -9.54 15.17
C TRP A 98 -0.84 -8.49 15.00
N PRO A 99 -0.56 -7.66 16.01
CA PRO A 99 0.49 -6.67 15.92
C PRO A 99 1.90 -7.29 16.02
N ASP A 100 2.77 -6.96 15.05
CA ASP A 100 4.15 -7.46 15.00
C ASP A 100 5.12 -6.70 15.94
N ALA A 101 4.69 -5.57 16.52
CA ALA A 101 5.52 -4.73 17.37
C ALA A 101 5.18 -4.88 18.86
N ALA A 102 6.21 -5.02 19.71
CA ALA A 102 6.05 -5.15 21.17
C ALA A 102 5.21 -4.01 21.80
N VAL A 103 5.29 -2.79 21.25
CA VAL A 103 4.50 -1.64 21.71
C VAL A 103 3.00 -1.87 21.53
N GLN A 104 2.61 -2.45 20.39
CA GLN A 104 1.21 -2.72 20.07
C GLN A 104 0.68 -3.95 20.83
N GLN A 105 1.56 -4.89 21.21
CA GLN A 105 1.22 -6.01 22.09
C GLN A 105 0.98 -5.55 23.53
N ALA A 106 1.81 -4.62 24.03
CA ALA A 106 1.58 -3.98 25.33
C ALA A 106 0.26 -3.20 25.37
N GLU A 107 -0.10 -2.56 24.25
CA GLU A 107 -1.39 -1.88 24.09
C GLU A 107 -2.58 -2.85 24.15
N LEU A 108 -2.48 -4.03 23.52
CA LEU A 108 -3.51 -5.08 23.64
C LEU A 108 -3.69 -5.51 25.10
N LEU A 109 -2.59 -5.75 25.82
CA LEU A 109 -2.65 -6.12 27.23
C LEU A 109 -3.32 -5.01 28.08
N ALA A 110 -2.95 -3.75 27.84
CA ALA A 110 -3.55 -2.61 28.53
C ALA A 110 -5.08 -2.53 28.31
N ARG A 111 -5.56 -2.86 27.11
CA ARG A 111 -7.01 -2.93 26.80
C ARG A 111 -7.70 -4.09 27.54
N LEU A 112 -7.08 -5.26 27.59
CA LEU A 112 -7.59 -6.40 28.34
C LEU A 112 -7.67 -6.09 29.85
N GLU A 113 -6.68 -5.38 30.38
CA GLU A 113 -6.68 -4.91 31.77
C GLU A 113 -7.74 -3.83 32.03
N ALA A 114 -7.94 -2.89 31.10
CA ALA A 114 -9.00 -1.88 31.21
C ALA A 114 -10.40 -2.53 31.19
N CYS A 115 -10.58 -3.58 30.38
CA CYS A 115 -11.78 -4.38 30.39
C CYS A 115 -11.98 -5.10 31.72
N ARG A 116 -10.93 -5.74 32.24
CA ARG A 116 -10.94 -6.37 33.55
C ARG A 116 -11.40 -5.40 34.64
N GLN A 117 -10.92 -4.16 34.61
CA GLN A 117 -11.25 -3.14 35.61
C GLN A 117 -12.66 -2.55 35.44
N GLY A 118 -13.44 -2.98 34.45
CA GLY A 118 -14.76 -2.41 34.15
C GLY A 118 -14.71 -0.96 33.65
N THR A 119 -13.51 -0.46 33.37
CA THR A 119 -13.24 0.87 32.81
C THR A 119 -13.09 0.81 31.30
N ALA A 120 -13.77 -0.14 30.63
CA ALA A 120 -13.82 -0.23 29.18
C ALA A 120 -14.49 1.02 28.59
N ALA A 121 -13.78 2.14 28.60
CA ALA A 121 -13.98 3.22 27.66
C ALA A 121 -13.64 2.64 26.31
N ILE A 122 -14.60 2.62 25.39
CA ILE A 122 -14.43 2.28 23.98
C ILE A 122 -13.16 3.00 23.47
N PRO A 123 -12.03 2.31 23.23
CA PRO A 123 -10.91 2.90 22.52
C PRO A 123 -11.04 2.54 21.04
N PRO A 124 -10.51 3.37 20.16
CA PRO A 124 -10.84 3.30 18.74
C PRO A 124 -10.26 2.04 18.10
N THR A 125 -11.01 1.50 17.13
CA THR A 125 -10.51 0.61 16.09
C THR A 125 -9.11 1.05 15.66
N VAL A 126 -8.12 0.13 15.67
CA VAL A 126 -6.72 0.37 15.30
C VAL A 126 -6.61 1.46 14.22
N GLU A 127 -6.35 2.68 14.66
CA GLU A 127 -6.56 3.88 13.85
C GLU A 127 -5.39 4.03 12.89
N THR A 128 -5.62 3.84 11.59
CA THR A 128 -4.63 4.24 10.58
C THR A 128 -4.58 5.76 10.54
N THR A 129 -3.71 6.36 11.36
CA THR A 129 -3.48 7.79 11.43
C THR A 129 -2.44 8.21 10.40
N LEU A 130 -2.83 9.11 9.50
CA LEU A 130 -1.93 9.77 8.55
C LEU A 130 -1.47 11.11 9.14
N ASN A 131 -0.33 11.11 9.81
CA ASN A 131 0.41 12.26 10.31
C ASN A 131 1.00 13.17 9.18
N LEU A 132 0.21 14.12 8.68
CA LEU A 132 0.66 15.03 7.62
C LEU A 132 1.48 16.20 8.20
N PRO A 133 2.68 16.50 7.65
CA PRO A 133 3.62 17.48 8.24
C PRO A 133 3.16 18.94 8.21
N LEU A 134 2.01 19.27 7.59
CA LEU A 134 1.38 20.60 7.62
C LEU A 134 -0.01 20.62 8.28
N LEU A 135 -0.67 19.46 8.40
CA LEU A 135 -2.08 19.36 8.78
C LEU A 135 -2.30 18.60 10.10
N GLY A 136 -1.24 17.99 10.66
CA GLY A 136 -1.32 17.20 11.89
C GLY A 136 -1.77 15.76 11.66
N GLU A 137 -2.15 15.08 12.74
CA GLU A 137 -2.68 13.72 12.71
C GLU A 137 -4.06 13.70 12.06
N ILE A 138 -4.15 13.24 10.82
CA ILE A 138 -5.43 12.99 10.17
C ILE A 138 -5.72 11.50 10.26
N ARG A 139 -6.74 11.13 11.03
CA ARG A 139 -7.29 9.78 11.01
C ARG A 139 -7.86 9.51 9.63
N LEU A 140 -7.28 8.55 8.91
CA LEU A 140 -7.82 8.14 7.61
C LEU A 140 -9.27 7.65 7.77
N ALA A 141 -9.58 7.04 8.93
CA ALA A 141 -10.92 6.68 9.42
C ALA A 141 -11.95 7.82 9.33
N ASP A 142 -11.55 9.06 9.63
CA ASP A 142 -12.46 10.21 9.71
C ASP A 142 -12.70 10.87 8.34
N LEU A 143 -11.87 10.56 7.34
CA LEU A 143 -12.06 11.04 5.99
C LEU A 143 -13.24 10.30 5.32
N SER A 144 -14.08 11.04 4.61
CA SER A 144 -15.10 10.43 3.75
C SER A 144 -14.41 9.65 2.63
N LEU A 145 -15.00 8.52 2.22
CA LEU A 145 -14.47 7.65 1.17
C LEU A 145 -14.11 8.41 -0.12
N PRO A 146 -14.89 9.39 -0.62
CA PRO A 146 -14.51 10.17 -1.79
C PRO A 146 -13.24 11.00 -1.59
N VAL A 147 -13.07 11.63 -0.42
CA VAL A 147 -11.88 12.45 -0.13
C VAL A 147 -10.65 11.56 0.01
N LEU A 148 -10.78 10.43 0.72
CA LEU A 148 -9.74 9.42 0.82
C LEU A 148 -9.29 8.93 -0.56
N THR A 149 -10.26 8.63 -1.44
CA THR A 149 -10.01 8.20 -2.82
C THR A 149 -9.22 9.24 -3.59
N ILE A 150 -9.64 10.51 -3.56
CA ILE A 150 -8.96 11.62 -4.26
C ILE A 150 -7.54 11.80 -3.75
N LEU A 151 -7.34 11.74 -2.43
CA LEU A 151 -6.04 11.98 -1.82
C LEU A 151 -5.05 10.86 -2.16
N LEU A 152 -5.43 9.59 -1.96
CA LEU A 152 -4.54 8.47 -2.23
C LEU A 152 -4.28 8.28 -3.73
N ALA A 153 -5.33 8.31 -4.56
CA ALA A 153 -5.18 8.19 -6.02
C ALA A 153 -4.39 9.37 -6.60
N GLY A 154 -4.58 10.58 -6.05
CA GLY A 154 -3.82 11.75 -6.43
C GLY A 154 -2.33 11.59 -6.13
N LEU A 155 -1.96 11.16 -4.92
CA LEU A 155 -0.56 10.92 -4.56
C LEU A 155 0.09 9.85 -5.44
N ASP A 156 -0.65 8.77 -5.72
CA ASP A 156 -0.23 7.66 -6.58
C ASP A 156 -0.03 8.09 -8.05
N ALA A 157 -0.86 9.01 -8.55
CA ALA A 157 -0.75 9.54 -9.92
C ALA A 157 0.55 10.34 -10.17
N PHE A 158 1.16 10.88 -9.11
CA PHE A 158 2.42 11.64 -9.18
C PHE A 158 3.63 10.77 -8.79
N ASN A 159 3.68 9.53 -9.28
CA ASN A 159 4.78 8.62 -8.99
C ASN A 159 5.93 8.71 -10.04
N PRO A 160 7.19 8.45 -9.62
CA PRO A 160 8.37 8.60 -10.48
C PRO A 160 8.43 7.59 -11.64
N CYS A 161 7.78 6.44 -11.48
CA CYS A 161 7.78 5.35 -12.46
C CYS A 161 6.83 5.69 -13.62
N ALA A 162 5.65 6.24 -13.32
CA ALA A 162 4.69 6.81 -14.26
C ALA A 162 5.31 7.89 -15.12
N PHE A 163 6.08 8.81 -14.52
CA PHE A 163 6.76 9.87 -15.27
C PHE A 163 7.79 9.32 -16.24
N PHE A 164 8.57 8.31 -15.85
CA PHE A 164 9.56 7.70 -16.75
C PHE A 164 8.90 7.04 -17.96
N VAL A 165 7.87 6.24 -17.69
CA VAL A 165 7.02 5.59 -18.70
C VAL A 165 6.41 6.62 -19.65
N LEU A 166 5.86 7.69 -19.09
CA LEU A 166 5.28 8.79 -19.85
C LEU A 166 6.30 9.46 -20.76
N LEU A 167 7.52 9.72 -20.29
CA LEU A 167 8.58 10.31 -21.13
C LEU A 167 8.94 9.41 -22.32
N PHE A 168 8.95 8.10 -22.12
CA PHE A 168 9.15 7.15 -23.20
C PHE A 168 8.00 7.20 -24.22
N LEU A 169 6.75 7.21 -23.76
CA LEU A 169 5.58 7.38 -24.61
C LEU A 169 5.67 8.69 -25.41
N LEU A 170 5.93 9.81 -24.75
CA LEU A 170 6.05 11.11 -25.40
C LEU A 170 7.17 11.11 -26.45
N SER A 171 8.33 10.50 -26.16
CA SER A 171 9.43 10.36 -27.13
C SER A 171 8.98 9.61 -28.39
N LEU A 172 8.18 8.54 -28.26
CA LEU A 172 7.64 7.83 -29.43
C LEU A 172 6.65 8.69 -30.23
N LEU A 173 5.83 9.47 -29.53
CA LEU A 173 4.84 10.35 -30.14
C LEU A 173 5.48 11.56 -30.86
N THR A 174 6.65 12.06 -30.43
CA THR A 174 7.33 13.20 -31.09
C THR A 174 7.60 13.00 -32.58
N HIS A 175 7.80 11.75 -33.01
CA HIS A 175 8.08 11.40 -34.40
C HIS A 175 6.81 11.12 -35.22
N GLN A 176 5.64 11.23 -34.61
CA GLN A 176 4.34 11.11 -35.29
C GLN A 176 3.82 12.50 -35.66
N HIS A 177 3.71 12.77 -36.95
CA HIS A 177 3.26 14.08 -37.46
C HIS A 177 1.73 14.25 -37.48
N GLN A 178 0.96 13.18 -37.26
CA GLN A 178 -0.50 13.17 -37.34
C GLN A 178 -1.16 13.12 -35.96
N ARG A 179 -1.93 14.17 -35.61
CA ARG A 179 -2.61 14.28 -34.29
C ARG A 179 -3.54 13.12 -33.98
N SER A 180 -4.29 12.63 -34.97
CA SER A 180 -5.20 11.49 -34.79
C SER A 180 -4.47 10.22 -34.38
N ARG A 181 -3.32 9.94 -35.01
CA ARG A 181 -2.47 8.79 -34.67
C ARG A 181 -1.84 8.95 -33.30
N MET A 182 -1.40 10.14 -32.94
CA MET A 182 -0.85 10.41 -31.61
C MET A 182 -1.90 10.18 -30.52
N LEU A 183 -3.14 10.66 -30.74
CA LEU A 183 -4.24 10.51 -29.81
C LEU A 183 -4.70 9.05 -29.70
N LEU A 184 -4.66 8.29 -30.80
CA LEU A 184 -4.94 6.86 -30.79
C LEU A 184 -3.88 6.09 -29.97
N ILE A 185 -2.59 6.30 -30.24
CA ILE A 185 -1.50 5.61 -29.53
C ILE A 185 -1.50 5.99 -28.05
N GLY A 186 -1.50 7.29 -27.74
CA GLY A 186 -1.50 7.78 -26.38
C GLY A 186 -2.77 7.40 -25.62
N GLY A 187 -3.93 7.47 -26.26
CA GLY A 187 -5.20 7.06 -25.66
C GLY A 187 -5.26 5.58 -25.33
N ILE A 188 -4.78 4.71 -26.24
CA ILE A 188 -4.70 3.27 -25.98
C ILE A 188 -3.70 2.96 -24.88
N PHE A 189 -2.58 3.65 -24.84
CA PHE A 189 -1.61 3.52 -23.76
C PHE A 189 -2.22 3.86 -22.39
N VAL A 190 -2.91 5.01 -22.29
CA VAL A 190 -3.57 5.46 -21.05
C VAL A 190 -4.69 4.51 -20.65
N LEU A 191 -5.53 4.11 -21.61
CA LEU A 191 -6.63 3.16 -21.36
C LEU A 191 -6.10 1.80 -20.90
N CYS A 192 -5.10 1.25 -21.59
CA CYS A 192 -4.50 -0.02 -21.23
C CYS A 192 -3.87 0.04 -19.83
N SER A 193 -3.20 1.16 -19.50
CA SER A 193 -2.67 1.38 -18.15
C SER A 193 -3.78 1.40 -17.11
N GLY A 194 -4.85 2.16 -17.35
CA GLY A 194 -6.01 2.17 -16.45
C GLY A 194 -6.66 0.79 -16.30
N VAL A 195 -6.80 0.01 -17.37
CA VAL A 195 -7.38 -1.34 -17.28
C VAL A 195 -6.46 -2.28 -16.48
N LEU A 196 -5.16 -2.28 -16.75
CA LEU A 196 -4.20 -3.11 -16.03
C LEU A 196 -4.15 -2.74 -14.54
N TYR A 197 -4.16 -1.44 -14.24
CA TYR A 197 -4.14 -0.94 -12.86
C TYR A 197 -5.42 -1.31 -12.11
N PHE A 198 -6.59 -1.12 -12.72
CA PHE A 198 -7.86 -1.55 -12.14
C PHE A 198 -7.92 -3.06 -11.93
N ALA A 199 -7.52 -3.85 -12.94
CA ALA A 199 -7.48 -5.31 -12.84
C ALA A 199 -6.57 -5.77 -11.71
N PHE A 200 -5.42 -5.11 -11.53
CA PHE A 200 -4.53 -5.34 -10.41
C PHE A 200 -5.21 -5.02 -9.07
N MET A 201 -5.80 -3.83 -8.90
CA MET A 201 -6.50 -3.47 -7.66
C MET A 201 -7.63 -4.45 -7.32
N ALA A 202 -8.40 -4.87 -8.31
CA ALA A 202 -9.48 -5.83 -8.16
C ALA A 202 -8.99 -7.25 -7.82
N ALA A 203 -7.85 -7.68 -8.39
CA ALA A 203 -7.27 -9.00 -8.15
C ALA A 203 -6.45 -9.07 -6.84
N TRP A 204 -6.01 -7.92 -6.33
CA TRP A 204 -5.09 -7.79 -5.20
C TRP A 204 -5.56 -8.53 -3.94
N LEU A 205 -6.86 -8.43 -3.62
CA LEU A 205 -7.47 -9.04 -2.44
C LEU A 205 -7.39 -10.58 -2.48
N ASN A 206 -7.50 -11.18 -3.66
CA ASN A 206 -7.34 -12.62 -3.87
C ASN A 206 -5.86 -13.06 -3.80
N VAL A 207 -4.94 -12.20 -4.25
CA VAL A 207 -3.49 -12.48 -4.21
C VAL A 207 -2.98 -12.51 -2.76
N PHE A 208 -3.48 -11.62 -1.89
CA PHE A 208 -3.12 -11.59 -0.48
C PHE A 208 -3.47 -12.87 0.28
N LEU A 209 -4.61 -13.49 -0.05
CA LEU A 209 -5.04 -14.76 0.55
C LEU A 209 -4.18 -15.95 0.12
N VAL A 210 -3.50 -15.85 -1.03
CA VAL A 210 -2.71 -16.92 -1.63
C VAL A 210 -1.21 -16.80 -1.33
N VAL A 211 -0.69 -15.56 -1.25
CA VAL A 211 0.76 -15.30 -1.30
C VAL A 211 1.42 -15.18 0.07
N GLY A 212 0.64 -15.12 1.16
CA GLY A 212 1.07 -15.33 2.56
C GLY A 212 2.56 -15.12 2.84
N ASN A 213 2.92 -13.88 3.22
CA ASN A 213 4.25 -13.34 3.54
C ASN A 213 4.81 -12.37 2.48
N LEU A 214 4.46 -11.09 2.65
CA LEU A 214 4.92 -9.97 1.81
C LEU A 214 6.42 -9.66 1.97
N ALA A 215 7.09 -10.09 3.04
CA ALA A 215 8.42 -9.58 3.37
C ALA A 215 9.45 -9.85 2.26
N TRP A 216 9.42 -11.04 1.64
CA TRP A 216 10.33 -11.38 0.56
C TRP A 216 10.00 -10.66 -0.75
N ILE A 217 8.71 -10.39 -1.02
CA ILE A 217 8.25 -9.64 -2.21
C ILE A 217 8.63 -8.18 -2.07
N THR A 218 8.36 -7.58 -0.91
CA THR A 218 8.74 -6.22 -0.55
C THR A 218 10.27 -6.04 -0.64
N ALA A 219 11.04 -7.00 -0.11
CA ALA A 219 12.50 -6.98 -0.22
C ALA A 219 12.99 -7.12 -1.66
N ALA A 220 12.40 -8.04 -2.46
CA ALA A 220 12.74 -8.21 -3.87
C ALA A 220 12.40 -6.98 -4.71
N ALA A 221 11.23 -6.38 -4.49
CA ALA A 221 10.81 -5.14 -5.14
C ALA A 221 11.72 -3.97 -4.73
N GLY A 222 12.06 -3.86 -3.44
CA GLY A 222 13.00 -2.86 -2.92
C GLY A 222 14.40 -3.00 -3.51
N ALA A 223 14.92 -4.23 -3.61
CA ALA A 223 16.22 -4.52 -4.24
C ALA A 223 16.22 -4.16 -5.72
N LEU A 224 15.13 -4.48 -6.45
CA LEU A 224 14.98 -4.09 -7.85
C LEU A 224 14.90 -2.57 -8.01
N ALA A 225 14.14 -1.89 -7.15
CA ALA A 225 14.04 -0.43 -7.14
C ALA A 225 15.38 0.25 -6.83
N LEU A 226 16.17 -0.31 -5.90
CA LEU A 226 17.54 0.14 -5.61
C LEU A 226 18.46 -0.03 -6.82
N LEU A 227 18.45 -1.20 -7.46
CA LEU A 227 19.26 -1.47 -8.65
C LEU A 227 18.92 -0.48 -9.77
N ILE A 228 17.63 -0.28 -10.05
CA ILE A 228 17.18 0.58 -11.12
C ILE A 228 17.38 2.07 -10.79
N GLY A 229 17.11 2.46 -9.54
CA GLY A 229 17.38 3.81 -9.04
C GLY A 229 18.87 4.16 -9.11
N ALA A 230 19.75 3.24 -8.71
CA ALA A 230 21.20 3.41 -8.78
C ALA A 230 21.69 3.53 -10.23
N LEU A 231 21.15 2.73 -11.15
CA LEU A 231 21.46 2.83 -12.58
C LEU A 231 21.01 4.18 -13.16
N ASN A 232 19.82 4.67 -12.83
CA ASN A 232 19.35 6.00 -13.24
C ASN A 232 20.20 7.14 -12.65
N LEU A 233 20.62 7.02 -11.38
CA LEU A 233 21.48 7.99 -10.73
C LEU A 233 22.89 8.01 -11.34
N LYS A 234 23.48 6.83 -11.61
CA LYS A 234 24.74 6.70 -12.33
C LYS A 234 24.66 7.32 -13.73
N ASP A 235 23.57 7.06 -14.46
CA ASP A 235 23.37 7.62 -15.80
C ASP A 235 23.23 9.15 -15.79
N TYR A 236 22.92 9.80 -14.67
CA TYR A 236 22.98 11.26 -14.57
C TYR A 236 24.42 11.79 -14.54
N PHE A 237 25.29 11.18 -13.71
CA PHE A 237 26.64 11.68 -13.43
C PHE A 237 27.71 11.14 -14.40
N ALA A 238 27.55 9.91 -14.89
CA ALA A 238 28.58 9.18 -15.63
C ALA A 238 28.03 8.50 -16.90
N PHE A 239 27.17 9.20 -17.66
CA PHE A 239 26.84 8.80 -19.03
C PHE A 239 28.06 9.05 -19.94
N PRO A 240 28.64 8.06 -20.65
CA PRO A 240 28.11 6.75 -21.06
C PRO A 240 28.88 5.51 -20.49
N HIS A 241 29.52 5.60 -19.33
CA HIS A 241 30.36 4.51 -18.81
C HIS A 241 29.54 3.47 -18.02
N GLY A 242 29.69 2.17 -18.34
CA GLY A 242 29.11 1.04 -17.62
C GLY A 242 27.69 0.60 -18.03
N PRO A 243 27.07 -0.36 -17.31
CA PRO A 243 25.71 -0.83 -17.59
C PRO A 243 24.69 0.29 -17.35
N SER A 244 23.82 0.54 -18.31
CA SER A 244 22.84 1.63 -18.30
C SER A 244 21.48 1.06 -18.66
N LEU A 245 20.43 1.44 -17.93
CA LEU A 245 19.03 1.13 -18.31
C LEU A 245 18.55 2.03 -19.44
N SER A 246 19.25 3.14 -19.67
CA SER A 246 19.08 3.86 -20.92
C SER A 246 19.85 3.15 -22.03
N ILE A 247 19.11 2.75 -23.05
CA ILE A 247 19.60 1.96 -24.16
C ILE A 247 20.87 2.64 -24.74
N SER A 248 21.98 1.90 -24.82
CA SER A 248 23.23 2.36 -25.47
C SER A 248 22.93 2.93 -26.86
N ALA A 249 23.56 4.05 -27.25
CA ALA A 249 23.27 4.74 -28.52
C ALA A 249 23.23 3.80 -29.76
N GLU A 250 24.06 2.77 -29.79
CA GLU A 250 24.12 1.78 -30.89
C GLU A 250 22.96 0.77 -30.89
N ARG A 251 22.58 0.22 -29.71
CA ARG A 251 21.38 -0.64 -29.60
C ARG A 251 20.07 0.15 -29.57
N GLN A 252 20.11 1.43 -29.20
CA GLN A 252 18.96 2.32 -29.26
C GLN A 252 18.69 2.64 -30.71
N ALA A 253 19.70 2.98 -31.51
CA ALA A 253 19.52 3.14 -32.94
C ALA A 253 18.92 1.87 -33.60
N ASP A 254 19.36 0.66 -33.24
CA ASP A 254 18.86 -0.59 -33.84
C ASP A 254 17.46 -1.00 -33.32
N LEU A 255 17.19 -0.93 -32.00
CA LEU A 255 15.88 -1.23 -31.43
C LEU A 255 14.83 -0.17 -31.82
N PHE A 256 15.21 1.11 -31.82
CA PHE A 256 14.36 2.20 -32.28
C PHE A 256 14.21 2.14 -33.79
N GLN A 257 15.20 1.73 -34.61
CA GLN A 257 15.02 1.49 -36.04
C GLN A 257 14.12 0.30 -36.34
N ARG A 258 14.21 -0.80 -35.58
CA ARG A 258 13.34 -1.97 -35.72
C ARG A 258 11.91 -1.66 -35.29
N GLY A 259 11.73 -1.04 -34.12
CA GLY A 259 10.45 -0.50 -33.66
C GLY A 259 9.90 0.56 -34.63
N ARG A 260 10.76 1.41 -35.20
CA ARG A 260 10.38 2.42 -36.20
C ARG A 260 10.04 1.80 -37.54
N ARG A 261 10.69 0.73 -38.01
CA ARG A 261 10.25 -0.04 -39.19
C ARG A 261 8.90 -0.69 -38.94
N LEU A 262 8.66 -1.23 -37.75
CA LEU A 262 7.37 -1.80 -37.35
C LEU A 262 6.27 -0.74 -37.28
N VAL A 263 6.55 0.45 -36.73
CA VAL A 263 5.61 1.56 -36.57
C VAL A 263 5.42 2.40 -37.85
N GLN A 264 6.46 2.54 -38.68
CA GLN A 264 6.43 3.24 -39.98
C GLN A 264 5.96 2.33 -41.13
N SER A 265 5.77 1.03 -40.91
CA SER A 265 5.18 0.14 -41.90
C SER A 265 3.75 0.56 -42.31
N GLY A 266 3.13 1.50 -41.59
CA GLY A 266 1.76 1.96 -41.85
C GLY A 266 0.69 0.97 -41.40
N HIS A 267 1.10 -0.23 -40.96
CA HIS A 267 0.20 -1.27 -40.46
C HIS A 267 -0.22 -0.95 -39.02
N LEU A 268 -1.45 -0.45 -38.89
CA LEU A 268 -2.13 -0.17 -37.62
C LEU A 268 -2.00 -1.31 -36.58
N PRO A 269 -2.13 -2.61 -36.94
CA PRO A 269 -2.04 -3.70 -35.96
C PRO A 269 -0.67 -3.79 -35.26
N THR A 270 0.41 -3.56 -36.00
CA THR A 270 1.78 -3.64 -35.48
C THR A 270 2.06 -2.51 -34.48
N MET A 271 1.52 -1.31 -34.76
CA MET A 271 1.58 -0.17 -33.85
C MET A 271 0.80 -0.44 -32.56
N LEU A 272 -0.39 -1.04 -32.68
CA LEU A 272 -1.23 -1.39 -31.54
C LEU A 272 -0.56 -2.45 -30.66
N ALA A 273 -0.05 -3.53 -31.25
CA ALA A 273 0.64 -4.59 -30.53
C ALA A 273 1.86 -4.05 -29.76
N THR A 274 2.65 -3.17 -30.39
CA THR A 274 3.80 -2.53 -29.75
C THR A 274 3.37 -1.63 -28.58
N THR A 275 2.28 -0.88 -28.73
CA THR A 275 1.74 0.00 -27.69
C THR A 275 1.22 -0.80 -26.50
N LEU A 276 0.54 -1.92 -26.74
CA LEU A 276 0.04 -2.83 -25.70
C LEU A 276 1.18 -3.49 -24.93
N LEU A 277 2.19 -4.01 -25.63
CA LEU A 277 3.37 -4.60 -24.98
C LEU A 277 4.08 -3.57 -24.09
N LEU A 278 4.27 -2.37 -24.62
CA LEU A 278 4.89 -1.27 -23.88
C LEU A 278 4.07 -0.89 -22.65
N ALA A 279 2.75 -0.75 -22.79
CA ALA A 279 1.86 -0.48 -21.67
C ALA A 279 1.95 -1.59 -20.62
N GLY A 280 1.96 -2.87 -21.01
CA GLY A 280 2.14 -3.99 -20.09
C GLY A 280 3.45 -3.93 -19.31
N VAL A 281 4.57 -3.73 -19.99
CA VAL A 281 5.90 -3.62 -19.35
C VAL A 281 5.97 -2.41 -18.42
N ALA A 282 5.43 -1.27 -18.87
CA ALA A 282 5.38 -0.04 -18.11
C ALA A 282 4.55 -0.18 -16.82
N ASN A 283 3.36 -0.77 -16.92
CA ASN A 283 2.49 -0.97 -15.77
C ASN A 283 3.08 -2.01 -14.81
N PHE A 284 3.70 -3.08 -15.30
CA PHE A 284 4.40 -4.03 -14.43
C PHE A 284 5.46 -3.33 -13.57
N TYR A 285 6.21 -2.41 -14.18
CA TYR A 285 7.20 -1.62 -13.47
C TYR A 285 6.59 -0.67 -12.45
N GLU A 286 5.51 0.02 -12.83
CA GLU A 286 4.77 0.94 -11.97
C GLU A 286 4.16 0.25 -10.75
N LEU A 287 3.58 -0.93 -10.92
CA LEU A 287 3.05 -1.76 -9.83
C LEU A 287 4.09 -2.01 -8.75
N LEU A 288 5.36 -2.24 -9.12
CA LEU A 288 6.44 -2.48 -8.16
C LEU A 288 6.82 -1.21 -7.38
N CYS A 289 6.56 -0.02 -7.95
CA CYS A 289 6.88 1.26 -7.34
C CYS A 289 5.76 1.84 -6.47
N THR A 290 4.49 1.51 -6.73
CA THR A 290 3.36 2.17 -6.05
C THR A 290 2.32 1.26 -5.42
N ALA A 291 2.54 -0.06 -5.42
CA ALA A 291 1.60 -1.05 -4.85
C ALA A 291 1.10 -0.74 -3.42
N GLY A 292 1.85 0.04 -2.63
CA GLY A 292 1.44 0.46 -1.29
C GLY A 292 0.15 1.29 -1.26
N PHE A 293 -0.04 2.26 -2.18
CA PHE A 293 -1.23 3.10 -2.18
C PHE A 293 -2.52 2.32 -2.48
N PRO A 294 -2.59 1.50 -3.55
CA PRO A 294 -3.70 0.59 -3.76
C PRO A 294 -3.96 -0.38 -2.60
N MET A 295 -2.91 -0.87 -1.95
CA MET A 295 -3.05 -1.80 -0.83
C MET A 295 -3.76 -1.15 0.36
N VAL A 296 -3.31 0.04 0.76
CA VAL A 296 -3.94 0.79 1.87
C VAL A 296 -5.38 1.15 1.51
N PHE A 297 -5.61 1.62 0.28
CA PHE A 297 -6.95 2.01 -0.17
C PHE A 297 -7.92 0.82 -0.22
N THR A 298 -7.53 -0.29 -0.85
CA THR A 298 -8.38 -1.49 -0.98
C THR A 298 -8.71 -2.08 0.39
N ARG A 299 -7.75 -2.11 1.33
CA ARG A 299 -7.99 -2.53 2.72
C ARG A 299 -9.02 -1.64 3.41
N LEU A 300 -8.84 -0.32 3.37
CA LEU A 300 -9.78 0.62 3.99
C LEU A 300 -11.17 0.57 3.34
N LEU A 301 -11.23 0.36 2.03
CA LEU A 301 -12.47 0.24 1.28
C LEU A 301 -13.23 -1.02 1.68
N THR A 302 -12.57 -2.17 1.80
CA THR A 302 -13.20 -3.42 2.25
C THR A 302 -13.72 -3.35 3.69
N LEU A 303 -13.05 -2.59 4.56
CA LEU A 303 -13.48 -2.39 5.94
C LEU A 303 -14.73 -1.50 6.06
N ARG A 304 -14.96 -0.60 5.10
CA ARG A 304 -16.07 0.38 5.18
C ARG A 304 -17.25 0.04 4.30
N GLU A 305 -17.00 -0.54 3.14
CA GLU A 305 -18.01 -0.76 2.12
C GLU A 305 -18.15 -2.25 1.84
N GLN A 306 -19.32 -2.77 2.21
CA GLN A 306 -19.67 -4.18 2.05
C GLN A 306 -20.45 -4.41 0.73
N ASP A 307 -21.01 -3.36 0.13
CA ASP A 307 -21.66 -3.46 -1.17
C ASP A 307 -20.64 -3.61 -2.31
N VAL A 308 -20.77 -4.69 -3.07
CA VAL A 308 -19.87 -5.02 -4.19
C VAL A 308 -19.92 -3.94 -5.28
N ALA A 309 -21.10 -3.37 -5.54
CA ALA A 309 -21.24 -2.34 -6.57
C ALA A 309 -20.49 -1.06 -6.19
N GLN A 310 -20.68 -0.59 -4.96
CA GLN A 310 -19.94 0.57 -4.43
C GLN A 310 -18.44 0.31 -4.33
N HIS A 311 -18.03 -0.89 -3.94
CA HIS A 311 -16.62 -1.28 -3.91
C HIS A 311 -15.96 -1.07 -5.29
N TYR A 312 -16.53 -1.65 -6.35
CA TYR A 312 -15.99 -1.47 -7.70
C TYR A 312 -16.12 -0.04 -8.22
N ALA A 313 -17.15 0.71 -7.81
CA ALA A 313 -17.29 2.12 -8.17
C ALA A 313 -16.16 2.97 -7.59
N TYR A 314 -15.76 2.73 -6.33
CA TYR A 314 -14.62 3.42 -5.72
C TYR A 314 -13.27 3.01 -6.32
N LEU A 315 -13.09 1.73 -6.67
CA LEU A 315 -11.91 1.30 -7.44
C LEU A 315 -11.83 2.00 -8.80
N LEU A 316 -12.97 2.14 -9.49
CA LEU A 316 -13.03 2.85 -10.76
C LEU A 316 -12.73 4.34 -10.57
N LEU A 317 -13.29 4.98 -9.54
CA LEU A 317 -13.02 6.38 -9.21
C LEU A 317 -11.53 6.60 -8.91
N TYR A 318 -10.93 5.74 -8.10
CA TYR A 318 -9.48 5.75 -7.84
C TYR A 318 -8.70 5.72 -9.15
N ASN A 319 -9.01 4.75 -10.00
CA ASN A 319 -8.31 4.56 -11.27
C ASN A 319 -8.48 5.75 -12.23
N LEU A 320 -9.67 6.34 -12.28
CA LEU A 320 -9.93 7.54 -13.10
C LEU A 320 -9.07 8.73 -12.67
N ILE A 321 -8.94 8.95 -11.36
CA ILE A 321 -8.09 10.02 -10.80
C ILE A 321 -6.63 9.73 -11.10
N TYR A 322 -6.21 8.48 -10.97
CA TYR A 322 -4.85 8.03 -11.26
C TYR A 322 -4.44 8.25 -12.73
N ILE A 323 -5.29 7.91 -13.72
CA ILE A 323 -4.95 8.08 -15.13
C ILE A 323 -5.10 9.53 -15.63
N LEU A 324 -5.76 10.40 -14.86
CA LEU A 324 -6.11 11.75 -15.29
C LEU A 324 -4.87 12.60 -15.64
N PRO A 325 -3.79 12.66 -14.83
CA PRO A 325 -2.59 13.40 -15.19
C PRO A 325 -1.93 12.91 -16.48
N LEU A 326 -1.87 11.59 -16.70
CA LEU A 326 -1.31 11.01 -17.92
C LEU A 326 -2.15 11.42 -19.15
N LEU A 327 -3.48 11.34 -19.05
CA LEU A 327 -4.38 11.77 -20.11
C LEU A 327 -4.19 13.26 -20.43
N LEU A 328 -4.12 14.12 -19.41
CA LEU A 328 -3.90 15.56 -19.59
C LEU A 328 -2.59 15.85 -20.30
N ILE A 329 -1.51 15.13 -19.96
CA ILE A 329 -0.20 15.32 -20.60
C ILE A 329 -0.24 14.85 -22.06
N VAL A 330 -0.86 13.70 -22.35
CA VAL A 330 -1.05 13.23 -23.75
C VAL A 330 -1.85 14.26 -24.56
N LEU A 331 -2.95 14.77 -24.03
CA LEU A 331 -3.77 15.79 -24.71
C LEU A 331 -2.99 17.08 -24.96
N ALA A 332 -2.24 17.56 -23.96
CA ALA A 332 -1.38 18.73 -24.09
C ALA A 332 -0.31 18.53 -25.18
N PHE A 333 0.31 17.34 -25.22
CA PHE A 333 1.33 16.99 -26.20
C PHE A 333 0.77 16.91 -27.63
N VAL A 334 -0.41 16.30 -27.80
CA VAL A 334 -1.12 16.23 -29.10
C VAL A 334 -1.50 17.63 -29.59
N ARG A 335 -2.02 18.48 -28.70
CA ARG A 335 -2.41 19.86 -29.04
C ARG A 335 -1.21 20.71 -29.48
N THR A 336 -0.07 20.53 -28.82
CA THR A 336 1.17 21.27 -29.09
C THR A 336 2.03 20.65 -30.20
N LEU A 337 1.65 19.50 -30.77
CA LEU A 337 2.43 18.73 -31.76
C LEU A 337 3.86 18.42 -31.30
N GLY A 338 4.11 18.39 -29.98
CA GLY A 338 5.47 18.28 -29.45
C GLY A 338 6.40 19.42 -29.88
N SER A 339 5.85 20.60 -30.19
CA SER A 339 6.60 21.80 -30.61
C SER A 339 7.71 22.18 -29.62
N ARG A 340 7.49 21.94 -28.33
CA ARG A 340 8.54 21.98 -27.31
C ARG A 340 9.13 20.58 -27.14
N LYS A 341 10.27 20.34 -27.77
CA LYS A 341 11.08 19.14 -27.48
C LYS A 341 11.69 19.29 -26.10
N LEU A 342 11.63 18.23 -25.29
CA LEU A 342 12.41 18.14 -24.06
C LEU A 342 13.88 18.33 -24.42
N SER A 343 14.52 19.33 -23.82
CA SER A 343 15.96 19.49 -23.96
C SER A 343 16.69 18.29 -23.35
N GLU A 344 17.90 17.99 -23.84
CA GLU A 344 18.73 16.92 -23.27
C GLU A 344 18.93 17.13 -21.76
N ARG A 345 19.02 18.40 -21.34
CA ARG A 345 19.11 18.79 -19.94
C ARG A 345 17.85 18.45 -19.15
N GLU A 346 16.66 18.79 -19.64
CA GLU A 346 15.39 18.46 -18.98
C GLU A 346 15.20 16.95 -18.88
N GLY A 347 15.53 16.19 -19.93
CA GLY A 347 15.51 14.73 -19.89
C GLY A 347 16.49 14.14 -18.86
N ARG A 348 17.70 14.72 -18.74
CA ARG A 348 18.70 14.31 -17.74
C ARG A 348 18.22 14.62 -16.32
N LEU A 349 17.59 15.77 -16.10
CA LEU A 349 17.01 16.14 -14.80
C LEU A 349 15.82 15.26 -14.40
N LEU A 350 14.97 14.86 -15.35
CA LEU A 350 13.87 13.94 -15.09
C LEU A 350 14.36 12.53 -14.75
N LYS A 351 15.44 12.07 -15.40
CA LYS A 351 16.12 10.83 -15.02
C LYS A 351 16.70 10.90 -13.60
N LEU A 352 17.32 12.02 -13.22
CA LEU A 352 17.83 12.23 -11.85
C LEU A 352 16.71 12.18 -10.82
N LEU A 353 15.61 12.90 -11.08
CA LEU A 353 14.45 12.92 -10.20
C LEU A 353 13.88 11.51 -10.01
N SER A 354 13.63 10.80 -11.13
CA SER A 354 13.11 9.44 -11.10
C SER A 354 14.07 8.49 -10.37
N GLY A 355 15.38 8.57 -10.66
CA GLY A 355 16.41 7.77 -9.99
C GLY A 355 16.50 8.01 -8.49
N LEU A 356 16.44 9.27 -8.03
CA LEU A 356 16.44 9.63 -6.61
C LEU A 356 15.19 9.11 -5.90
N MET A 357 14.00 9.26 -6.51
CA MET A 357 12.77 8.78 -5.92
C MET A 357 12.74 7.25 -5.82
N MET A 358 13.14 6.54 -6.89
CA MET A 358 13.20 5.08 -6.90
C MET A 358 14.25 4.52 -5.94
N PHE A 359 15.44 5.13 -5.91
CA PHE A 359 16.51 4.70 -5.02
C PHE A 359 16.10 4.90 -3.57
N GLY A 360 15.54 6.06 -3.23
CA GLY A 360 15.08 6.33 -1.87
C GLY A 360 13.90 5.44 -1.46
N LEU A 361 12.96 5.15 -2.36
CA LEU A 361 11.88 4.20 -2.10
C LEU A 361 12.43 2.78 -1.88
N GLY A 362 13.35 2.34 -2.75
CA GLY A 362 13.99 1.03 -2.62
C GLY A 362 14.78 0.89 -1.32
N LEU A 363 15.45 1.96 -0.88
CA LEU A 363 16.15 2.00 0.40
C LEU A 363 15.18 1.86 1.57
N LEU A 364 14.04 2.55 1.51
CA LEU A 364 12.98 2.46 2.53
C LEU A 364 12.40 1.05 2.60
N LEU A 365 12.08 0.43 1.45
CA LEU A 365 11.56 -0.93 1.34
C LEU A 365 12.52 -2.00 1.89
N VAL A 366 13.84 -1.82 1.74
CA VAL A 366 14.85 -2.80 2.17
C VAL A 366 15.28 -2.61 3.62
N ILE A 367 15.44 -1.36 4.09
CA ILE A 367 16.00 -1.08 5.41
C ILE A 367 14.91 -0.97 6.48
N ALA A 368 13.80 -0.30 6.17
CA ALA A 368 12.76 0.01 7.14
C ALA A 368 11.39 0.03 6.45
N PRO A 369 10.89 -1.13 5.98
CA PRO A 369 9.61 -1.21 5.29
C PRO A 369 8.45 -0.71 6.16
N GLU A 370 8.54 -0.84 7.49
CA GLU A 370 7.56 -0.27 8.42
C GLU A 370 7.47 1.26 8.38
N GLN A 371 8.46 1.95 7.83
CA GLN A 371 8.42 3.40 7.67
C GLN A 371 7.65 3.87 6.42
N LEU A 372 7.24 2.97 5.52
CA LEU A 372 6.33 3.32 4.41
C LEU A 372 4.97 3.78 4.92
N ASP A 373 4.52 3.22 6.03
CA ASP A 373 3.28 3.63 6.69
C ASP A 373 3.43 5.00 7.38
N ASN A 374 4.65 5.53 7.48
CA ASN A 374 4.89 6.85 8.04
C ASN A 374 4.67 7.94 6.97
N PRO A 375 3.62 8.75 7.08
CA PRO A 375 3.31 9.81 6.11
C PRO A 375 4.36 10.91 6.01
N ARG A 376 5.18 11.08 7.05
CA ARG A 376 6.35 11.96 6.96
C ARG A 376 7.29 11.45 5.87
N GLN A 377 7.55 10.16 5.80
CA GLN A 377 8.41 9.57 4.76
C GLN A 377 7.74 9.63 3.39
N ALA A 378 6.43 9.40 3.32
CA ALA A 378 5.67 9.52 2.08
C ALA A 378 5.75 10.93 1.46
N LEU A 379 5.85 12.00 2.27
CA LEU A 379 6.04 13.36 1.78
C LEU A 379 7.53 13.76 1.65
N LEU A 380 8.36 13.37 2.61
CA LEU A 380 9.80 13.70 2.63
C LEU A 380 10.51 13.11 1.43
N LEU A 381 10.18 11.89 1.01
CA LEU A 381 10.87 11.22 -0.09
C LEU A 381 10.70 11.98 -1.43
N PRO A 382 9.48 12.32 -1.90
CA PRO A 382 9.30 13.17 -3.08
C PRO A 382 9.92 14.55 -2.91
N LEU A 383 9.73 15.21 -1.78
CA LEU A 383 10.24 16.56 -1.55
C LEU A 383 11.77 16.60 -1.55
N ALA A 384 12.42 15.64 -0.89
CA ALA A 384 13.87 15.49 -0.88
C ALA A 384 14.39 15.20 -2.29
N ALA A 385 13.75 14.32 -3.05
CA ALA A 385 14.14 14.04 -4.43
C ALA A 385 14.04 15.29 -5.33
N VAL A 386 12.95 16.07 -5.21
CA VAL A 386 12.78 17.33 -5.94
C VAL A 386 13.81 18.37 -5.51
N ALA A 387 14.04 18.53 -4.20
CA ALA A 387 15.00 19.51 -3.66
C ALA A 387 16.44 19.18 -4.07
N LEU A 388 16.86 17.91 -3.94
CA LEU A 388 18.16 17.44 -4.38
C LEU A 388 18.33 17.60 -5.89
N THR A 389 17.31 17.23 -6.68
CA THR A 389 17.33 17.45 -8.14
C THR A 389 17.50 18.93 -8.46
N ALA A 390 16.78 19.82 -7.78
CA ALA A 390 16.87 21.26 -8.00
C ALA A 390 18.22 21.85 -7.58
N LEU A 391 18.81 21.37 -6.47
CA LEU A 391 20.11 21.79 -5.99
C LEU A 391 21.22 21.36 -6.95
N ILE A 392 21.20 20.08 -7.36
CA ILE A 392 22.13 19.54 -8.37
C ILE A 392 21.94 20.28 -9.70
N ALA A 393 20.70 20.54 -10.14
CA ALA A 393 20.41 21.28 -11.35
C ALA A 393 20.97 22.72 -11.35
N ARG A 394 21.04 23.35 -10.18
CA ARG A 394 21.65 24.68 -9.98
C ARG A 394 23.18 24.60 -10.02
N TRP A 395 23.76 23.58 -9.38
CA TRP A 395 25.21 23.34 -9.35
C TRP A 395 25.78 22.93 -10.71
N THR A 396 25.02 22.20 -11.52
CA THR A 396 25.43 21.76 -12.87
C THR A 396 25.02 22.75 -13.97
N ARG A 397 24.70 24.01 -13.62
CA ARG A 397 24.54 25.08 -14.62
C ARG A 397 25.92 25.37 -15.26
N PRO A 398 26.06 25.21 -16.59
CA PRO A 398 27.26 25.67 -17.28
C PRO A 398 27.40 27.19 -17.22
#